data_AF-A0A9E5MU47-F1
#
_entry.id   AF-A0A9E5MU47-F1
#
_cell.length_a   1.000
_cell.length_b   1.000
_cell.length_c   1.000
_cell.angle_alpha   90.00
_cell.angle_beta   90.00
_cell.angle_gamma   90.00
#
_symmetry.space_group_name_H-M   'P 1'
#
loop_
_entity.id
_entity.type
_entity.pdbx_description
1 polymer ?
#
loop_
_entity_poly.entity_id
_entity_poly.type
_entity_poly.pdbx_seq_one_letter_code
_entity_poly.pdbx_strand_id
1 'polypeptide(L)'
;MVKLLRILSQVIAYGAFAFIVGYLSFWPRYHYSAPEFATVKLSLSHATERIVPCVQLTPEEIARLAPNMRRAQTCERRRVPLALQLDVNGEPVLDLQASPSGLWEDGPASVYERFDLPAGAHTITVRMRDSAREEIWDYTLTEDVVLEAGRYLTIGFKPENGGFEFR
;
A
#
# COMPACT_ATOMS: atom_id res chain seq x y z
N MET A 1 50.72 33.20 -28.14
CA MET A 1 49.70 33.85 -27.29
C MET A 1 48.30 33.25 -27.48
N VAL A 2 47.74 33.21 -28.69
CA VAL A 2 46.36 32.71 -28.94
C VAL A 2 46.13 31.23 -28.58
N LYS A 3 47.11 30.35 -28.84
CA LYS A 3 47.03 28.92 -28.46
C LYS A 3 46.95 28.71 -26.94
N LEU A 4 47.71 29.49 -26.17
CA LEU A 4 47.73 29.41 -24.71
C LEU A 4 46.40 29.89 -24.12
N LEU A 5 45.87 31.00 -24.63
CA LEU A 5 44.57 31.54 -24.24
C LEU A 5 43.44 30.54 -24.53
N ARG A 6 43.50 29.84 -25.68
CA ARG A 6 42.53 28.80 -26.05
C ARG A 6 42.59 27.58 -25.14
N ILE A 7 43.78 27.13 -24.77
CA ILE A 7 43.93 25.99 -23.85
C ILE A 7 43.42 26.37 -22.47
N LEU A 8 43.77 27.58 -21.99
CA LEU A 8 43.31 28.06 -20.69
C LEU A 8 41.78 28.18 -20.63
N SER A 9 41.14 28.73 -21.68
CA SER A 9 39.69 28.84 -21.72
C SER A 9 38.99 27.49 -21.78
N GLN A 10 39.53 26.51 -22.51
CA GLN A 10 39.00 25.15 -22.54
C GLN A 10 39.11 24.46 -21.18
N VAL A 11 40.26 24.58 -20.50
CA VAL A 11 40.44 24.02 -19.15
C VAL A 11 39.47 24.65 -18.16
N ILE A 12 39.28 25.97 -18.21
CA ILE A 12 38.33 26.67 -17.34
C ILE A 12 36.90 26.22 -17.64
N ALA A 13 36.50 26.18 -18.91
CA ALA A 13 35.14 25.81 -19.30
C ALA A 13 34.82 24.36 -18.92
N TYR A 14 35.71 23.41 -19.24
CA TYR A 14 35.52 22.01 -18.91
C TYR A 14 35.65 21.74 -17.41
N GLY A 15 36.56 22.44 -16.72
CA GLY A 15 36.70 22.36 -15.26
C GLY A 15 35.45 22.86 -14.54
N ALA A 16 34.91 24.02 -14.95
CA ALA A 16 33.67 24.56 -14.41
C ALA A 16 32.48 23.64 -14.67
N PHE A 17 32.38 23.11 -15.90
CA PHE A 17 31.33 22.15 -16.25
C PHE A 17 31.40 20.87 -15.39
N ALA A 18 32.59 20.26 -15.30
CA ALA A 18 32.81 19.07 -14.48
C ALA A 18 32.53 19.33 -12.99
N PHE A 19 32.91 20.50 -12.48
CA PHE A 19 32.62 20.90 -11.10
C PHE A 19 31.12 21.05 -10.84
N ILE A 20 30.38 21.73 -11.73
CA ILE A 20 28.93 21.91 -11.58
C ILE A 20 28.22 20.56 -11.61
N VAL A 21 28.57 19.70 -12.57
CA VAL A 21 27.99 18.34 -12.66
C VAL A 21 28.33 17.53 -11.42
N GLY A 22 29.59 17.56 -10.98
CA GLY A 22 30.03 16.89 -9.75
C GLY A 22 29.26 17.39 -8.53
N TYR A 23 29.20 18.69 -8.30
CA TYR A 23 28.52 19.31 -7.17
C TYR A 23 27.02 18.96 -7.13
N LEU A 24 26.32 19.10 -8.27
CA LEU A 24 24.89 18.81 -8.37
C LEU A 24 24.57 17.31 -8.37
N SER A 25 25.56 16.44 -8.58
CA SER A 25 25.36 14.99 -8.49
C SER A 25 25.19 14.47 -7.06
N PHE A 26 25.64 15.22 -6.04
CA PHE A 26 25.53 14.80 -4.64
C PHE A 26 24.85 15.83 -3.72
N TRP A 27 24.62 17.06 -4.20
CA TRP A 27 23.99 18.14 -3.44
C TRP A 27 22.88 18.83 -4.25
N PRO A 28 21.72 19.14 -3.65
CA PRO A 28 21.35 18.80 -2.27
C PRO A 28 21.09 17.31 -2.11
N ARG A 29 21.41 16.76 -0.93
CA ARG A 29 21.05 15.37 -0.61
C ARG A 29 19.53 15.28 -0.57
N TYR A 30 18.98 14.35 -1.34
CA TYR A 30 17.56 14.06 -1.28
C TYR A 30 17.25 13.33 0.03
N HIS A 31 16.38 13.93 0.84
CA HIS A 31 15.83 13.32 2.04
C HIS A 31 14.39 12.92 1.78
N TYR A 32 14.07 11.64 2.00
CA TYR A 32 12.72 11.12 1.78
C TYR A 32 11.71 11.53 2.87
N SER A 33 12.19 11.79 4.08
CA SER A 33 11.44 12.32 5.21
C SER A 33 12.28 13.37 5.94
N ALA A 34 11.60 14.24 6.68
CA ALA A 34 12.28 15.18 7.57
C ALA A 34 13.05 14.40 8.66
N PRO A 35 14.23 14.90 9.09
CA PRO A 35 15.17 14.15 9.92
C PRO A 35 14.65 13.80 11.32
N GLU A 36 13.55 14.40 11.77
CA GLU A 36 12.86 14.13 13.03
C GLU A 36 11.67 13.17 12.90
N PHE A 37 11.29 12.81 11.67
CA PHE A 37 10.15 11.93 11.38
C PHE A 37 10.59 10.57 10.83
N ALA A 38 9.84 9.55 11.18
CA ALA A 38 9.82 8.26 10.52
C ALA A 38 8.58 8.15 9.64
N THR A 39 8.69 7.40 8.54
CA THR A 39 7.57 7.23 7.61
C THR A 39 6.92 5.86 7.81
N VAL A 40 5.63 5.83 8.13
CA VAL A 40 4.80 4.62 8.14
C VAL A 40 4.11 4.48 6.78
N LYS A 41 4.27 3.32 6.15
CA LYS A 41 3.65 2.96 4.87
C LYS A 41 2.65 1.84 5.09
N LEU A 42 1.39 2.09 4.77
CA LEU A 42 0.35 1.06 4.75
C LEU A 42 0.15 0.62 3.32
N SER A 43 0.54 -0.62 2.99
CA SER A 43 0.46 -1.12 1.62
C SER A 43 -0.05 -2.55 1.60
N LEU A 44 -1.23 -2.72 1.00
CA LEU A 44 -1.85 -4.02 0.85
C LEU A 44 -2.69 -4.10 -0.43
N SER A 45 -2.87 -5.32 -0.90
CA SER A 45 -3.82 -5.66 -1.95
C SER A 45 -4.51 -6.95 -1.54
N HIS A 46 -5.82 -6.88 -1.30
CA HIS A 46 -6.58 -7.98 -0.72
C HIS A 46 -7.88 -8.22 -1.46
N ALA A 47 -8.20 -9.49 -1.65
CA ALA A 47 -9.44 -9.92 -2.29
C ALA A 47 -10.50 -10.15 -1.21
N THR A 48 -11.37 -9.17 -1.02
CA THR A 48 -12.47 -9.19 -0.03
C THR A 48 -13.50 -10.27 -0.31
N GLU A 49 -14.35 -10.58 0.67
CA GLU A 49 -15.45 -11.51 0.49
C GLU A 49 -16.38 -11.08 -0.66
N ARG A 50 -17.09 -12.06 -1.22
CA ARG A 50 -18.14 -11.79 -2.20
C ARG A 50 -19.33 -11.14 -1.51
N ILE A 51 -20.02 -10.24 -2.21
CA ILE A 51 -21.25 -9.62 -1.69
C ILE A 51 -22.29 -10.69 -1.34
N VAL A 52 -22.41 -11.72 -2.18
CA VAL A 52 -23.32 -12.84 -1.97
C VAL A 52 -22.51 -14.14 -1.90
N PRO A 53 -22.75 -15.00 -0.90
CA PRO A 53 -22.12 -16.31 -0.84
C PRO A 53 -22.52 -17.18 -2.04
N CYS A 54 -21.66 -18.12 -2.41
CA CYS A 54 -21.98 -19.06 -3.49
C CYS A 54 -23.15 -19.96 -3.10
N VAL A 55 -24.14 -20.09 -3.99
CA VAL A 55 -25.30 -20.95 -3.79
C VAL A 55 -25.10 -22.26 -4.54
N GLN A 56 -25.25 -23.39 -3.85
CA GLN A 56 -25.27 -24.71 -4.46
C GLN A 56 -26.60 -24.94 -5.18
N LEU A 57 -26.54 -25.44 -6.40
CA LEU A 57 -27.73 -25.72 -7.21
C LEU A 57 -28.22 -27.14 -6.94
N THR A 58 -29.54 -27.29 -6.89
CA THR A 58 -30.19 -28.61 -6.80
C THR A 58 -30.05 -29.37 -8.12
N PRO A 59 -30.11 -30.72 -8.11
CA PRO A 59 -30.07 -31.52 -9.33
C PRO A 59 -31.13 -31.10 -10.38
N GLU A 60 -32.32 -30.71 -9.93
CA GLU A 60 -33.42 -30.25 -10.78
C GLU A 60 -33.08 -28.92 -11.48
N GLU A 61 -32.46 -27.98 -10.75
CA GLU A 61 -32.01 -26.71 -11.31
C GLU A 61 -30.85 -26.91 -12.31
N ILE A 62 -29.92 -27.82 -12.01
CA ILE A 62 -28.83 -28.18 -12.92
C ILE A 62 -29.39 -28.81 -14.20
N ALA A 63 -30.41 -29.66 -14.10
CA ALA A 63 -31.02 -30.30 -15.26
C ALA A 63 -31.73 -29.31 -16.19
N ARG A 64 -32.30 -28.22 -15.62
CA ARG A 64 -32.91 -27.12 -16.39
C ARG A 64 -31.90 -26.28 -17.15
N LEU A 65 -30.63 -26.27 -16.73
CA LEU A 65 -29.57 -25.59 -17.48
C LEU A 65 -29.24 -26.35 -18.77
N ALA A 66 -28.88 -25.60 -19.81
CA ALA A 66 -28.39 -26.16 -21.06
C ALA A 66 -27.18 -27.07 -20.79
N PRO A 67 -26.98 -28.18 -21.55
CA PRO A 67 -25.96 -29.19 -21.26
C PRO A 67 -24.54 -28.63 -21.06
N ASN A 68 -24.16 -27.59 -21.81
CA ASN A 68 -22.86 -26.93 -21.74
C ASN A 68 -22.73 -25.87 -20.62
N MET A 69 -23.82 -25.55 -19.93
CA MET A 69 -23.88 -24.53 -18.88
C MET A 69 -24.17 -25.12 -17.48
N ARG A 70 -24.28 -26.45 -17.38
CA ARG A 70 -24.51 -27.15 -16.11
C ARG A 70 -23.33 -26.95 -15.17
N ARG A 71 -23.62 -26.51 -13.95
CA ARG A 71 -22.63 -26.19 -12.91
C ARG A 71 -23.18 -26.56 -11.54
N ALA A 72 -22.31 -26.96 -10.61
CA ALA A 72 -22.74 -27.32 -9.26
C ALA A 72 -23.19 -26.12 -8.43
N GLN A 73 -22.59 -24.95 -8.67
CA GLN A 73 -22.85 -23.73 -7.89
C GLN A 73 -22.92 -22.48 -8.77
N THR A 74 -23.64 -21.48 -8.28
CA THR A 74 -23.63 -20.12 -8.83
C THR A 74 -23.00 -19.17 -7.81
N CYS A 75 -22.03 -18.37 -8.26
CA CYS A 75 -21.36 -17.37 -7.43
C CYS A 75 -21.46 -16.02 -8.13
N GLU A 76 -21.87 -14.99 -7.40
CA GLU A 76 -21.66 -13.62 -7.86
C GLU A 76 -20.16 -13.28 -7.81
N ARG A 77 -19.68 -12.52 -8.79
CA ARG A 77 -18.26 -12.18 -8.89
C ARG A 77 -17.89 -10.96 -8.07
N ARG A 78 -18.83 -10.03 -7.90
CA ARG A 78 -18.65 -8.76 -7.20
C ARG A 78 -18.26 -8.99 -5.74
N ARG A 79 -17.33 -8.17 -5.26
CA ARG A 79 -16.82 -8.22 -3.90
C ARG A 79 -17.27 -7.01 -3.07
N VAL A 80 -17.21 -7.14 -1.76
CA VAL A 80 -17.50 -6.03 -0.85
C VAL A 80 -16.34 -5.03 -0.86
N PRO A 81 -16.58 -3.73 -0.64
CA PRO A 81 -15.52 -2.76 -0.38
C PRO A 81 -14.68 -3.15 0.84
N LEU A 82 -13.38 -2.88 0.77
CA LEU A 82 -12.46 -3.08 1.89
C LEU A 82 -12.51 -1.87 2.81
N ALA A 83 -12.89 -2.05 4.07
CA ALA A 83 -12.80 -0.98 5.07
C ALA A 83 -11.49 -1.11 5.85
N LEU A 84 -10.80 0.02 6.07
CA LEU A 84 -9.50 0.06 6.73
C LEU A 84 -9.43 1.24 7.71
N GLN A 85 -8.93 0.97 8.90
CA GLN A 85 -8.69 1.97 9.92
C GLN A 85 -7.27 1.82 10.49
N LEU A 86 -6.59 2.94 10.72
CA LEU A 86 -5.29 3.00 11.37
C LEU A 86 -5.35 4.02 12.50
N ASP A 87 -5.04 3.58 13.70
CA ASP A 87 -4.88 4.43 14.87
C ASP A 87 -3.40 4.48 15.27
N VAL A 88 -2.94 5.66 15.66
CA VAL A 88 -1.62 5.88 16.26
C VAL A 88 -1.84 6.46 17.64
N ASN A 89 -1.32 5.79 18.67
CA ASN A 89 -1.47 6.18 20.07
C ASN A 89 -2.94 6.36 20.49
N GLY A 90 -3.85 5.57 19.89
CA GLY A 90 -5.29 5.63 20.15
C GLY A 90 -6.06 6.70 19.38
N GLU A 91 -5.38 7.52 18.56
CA GLU A 91 -6.03 8.50 17.68
C GLU A 91 -6.11 7.98 16.24
N PRO A 92 -7.30 8.05 15.59
CA PRO A 92 -7.44 7.60 14.21
C PRO A 92 -6.69 8.55 13.26
N VAL A 93 -5.71 8.02 12.54
CA VAL A 93 -4.95 8.73 11.50
C VAL A 93 -5.39 8.36 10.09
N LEU A 94 -6.10 7.24 9.94
CA LEU A 94 -6.71 6.79 8.69
C LEU A 94 -8.05 6.12 8.96
N ASP A 95 -9.05 6.48 8.17
CA ASP A 95 -10.31 5.76 8.04
C ASP A 95 -10.75 5.85 6.58
N LEU A 96 -10.72 4.73 5.86
CA LEU A 96 -11.06 4.70 4.44
C LEU A 96 -11.79 3.42 4.03
N GLN A 97 -12.44 3.51 2.87
CA GLN A 97 -12.95 2.36 2.14
C GLN A 97 -12.33 2.30 0.75
N ALA A 98 -11.82 1.15 0.37
CA ALA A 98 -11.26 0.88 -0.95
C ALA A 98 -12.17 -0.06 -1.75
N SER A 99 -12.62 0.41 -2.92
CA SER A 99 -13.45 -0.38 -3.81
C SER A 99 -12.64 -1.49 -4.50
N PRO A 100 -13.24 -2.67 -4.74
CA PRO A 100 -12.61 -3.72 -5.55
C PRO A 100 -12.30 -3.23 -6.96
N SER A 101 -11.18 -3.69 -7.51
CA SER A 101 -10.77 -3.35 -8.88
C SER A 101 -11.53 -4.16 -9.95
N GLY A 102 -11.39 -3.71 -11.21
CA GLY A 102 -11.95 -4.38 -12.38
C GLY A 102 -13.32 -3.85 -12.81
N LEU A 103 -13.68 -4.06 -14.08
CA LEU A 103 -14.96 -3.60 -14.66
C LEU A 103 -16.18 -4.17 -13.94
N TRP A 104 -16.02 -5.35 -13.33
CA TRP A 104 -17.06 -6.08 -12.63
C TRP A 104 -16.88 -6.09 -11.10
N GLU A 105 -15.95 -5.28 -10.56
CA GLU A 105 -15.66 -5.18 -9.13
C GLU A 105 -15.35 -6.55 -8.49
N ASP A 106 -14.65 -7.41 -9.22
CA ASP A 106 -14.32 -8.78 -8.83
C ASP A 106 -12.83 -9.00 -8.54
N GLY A 107 -12.00 -7.97 -8.78
CA GLY A 107 -10.58 -7.93 -8.45
C GLY A 107 -10.32 -7.58 -6.97
N PRO A 108 -9.04 -7.55 -6.57
CA PRO A 108 -8.67 -7.12 -5.22
C PRO A 108 -8.89 -5.62 -5.03
N ALA A 109 -9.13 -5.23 -3.79
CA ALA A 109 -9.03 -3.83 -3.34
C ALA A 109 -7.58 -3.57 -2.90
N SER A 110 -7.04 -2.43 -3.29
CA SER A 110 -5.64 -2.07 -3.00
C SER A 110 -5.58 -0.73 -2.28
N VAL A 111 -4.72 -0.65 -1.26
CA VAL A 111 -4.49 0.55 -0.46
C VAL A 111 -3.00 0.83 -0.41
N TYR A 112 -2.64 2.10 -0.61
CA TYR A 112 -1.30 2.60 -0.40
C TYR A 112 -1.38 3.98 0.25
N GLU A 113 -1.02 4.05 1.52
CA GLU A 113 -1.04 5.28 2.30
C GLU A 113 0.30 5.49 3.01
N ARG A 114 0.67 6.76 3.22
CA ARG A 114 1.95 7.14 3.80
C ARG A 114 1.75 8.23 4.84
N PHE A 115 2.26 7.99 6.04
CA PHE A 115 2.16 8.91 7.18
C PHE A 115 3.57 9.20 7.70
N ASP A 116 3.85 10.46 8.02
CA ASP A 116 5.07 10.83 8.73
C ASP A 116 4.73 10.99 10.22
N LEU A 117 5.36 10.17 11.07
CA LEU A 117 5.19 10.18 12.52
C LEU A 117 6.50 10.62 13.17
N PRO A 118 6.45 11.34 14.32
CA PRO A 118 7.66 11.66 15.07
C PRO A 118 8.48 10.40 15.36
N ALA A 119 9.82 10.51 15.38
CA ALA A 119 10.63 9.41 15.87
C ALA A 119 10.37 9.17 17.37
N GLY A 120 10.28 7.91 17.79
CA GLY A 120 9.96 7.55 19.17
C GLY A 120 9.09 6.30 19.28
N ALA A 121 8.60 6.04 20.50
CA ALA A 121 7.69 4.94 20.78
C ALA A 121 6.26 5.30 20.37
N HIS A 122 5.61 4.40 19.63
CA HIS A 122 4.22 4.53 19.22
C HIS A 122 3.51 3.20 19.38
N THR A 123 2.24 3.26 19.80
CA THR A 123 1.32 2.12 19.70
C THR A 123 0.50 2.28 18.44
N ILE A 124 0.62 1.35 17.50
CA ILE A 124 -0.09 1.41 16.22
C ILE A 124 -1.14 0.30 16.20
N THR A 125 -2.39 0.66 15.95
CA THR A 125 -3.47 -0.30 15.73
C THR A 125 -3.98 -0.21 14.32
N VAL A 126 -3.95 -1.32 13.59
CA VAL A 126 -4.51 -1.41 12.24
C VAL A 126 -5.69 -2.38 12.24
N ARG A 127 -6.79 -1.98 11.61
CA ARG A 127 -8.01 -2.78 11.50
C ARG A 127 -8.45 -2.85 10.05
N MET A 128 -8.89 -4.03 9.65
CA MET A 128 -9.42 -4.27 8.31
C MET A 128 -10.69 -5.08 8.41
N ARG A 129 -11.63 -4.74 7.54
CA ARG A 129 -12.83 -5.52 7.30
C ARG A 129 -12.94 -5.80 5.82
N ASP A 130 -13.05 -7.08 5.52
CA ASP A 130 -13.15 -7.63 4.18
C ASP A 130 -14.46 -8.42 3.97
N SER A 131 -15.32 -8.46 5.00
CA SER A 131 -16.65 -9.06 4.97
C SER A 131 -17.78 -8.02 4.94
N ALA A 132 -19.00 -8.49 4.68
CA ALA A 132 -20.22 -7.66 4.74
C ALA A 132 -20.67 -7.30 6.18
N ARG A 133 -19.89 -7.63 7.21
CA ARG A 133 -20.27 -7.41 8.62
C ARG A 133 -20.03 -5.96 9.03
N GLU A 134 -21.10 -5.21 9.31
CA GLU A 134 -20.98 -3.77 9.56
C GLU A 134 -20.39 -3.37 10.94
N GLU A 135 -20.38 -4.27 11.91
CA GLU A 135 -20.02 -3.92 13.30
C GLU A 135 -18.70 -4.53 13.79
N ILE A 136 -18.12 -5.46 13.03
CA ILE A 136 -16.96 -6.26 13.48
C ILE A 136 -15.81 -6.08 12.49
N TRP A 137 -14.61 -5.84 13.03
CA TRP A 137 -13.36 -5.88 12.26
C TRP A 137 -12.92 -7.34 12.10
N ASP A 138 -12.68 -7.74 10.85
CA ASP A 138 -12.26 -9.11 10.52
C ASP A 138 -10.81 -9.37 10.92
N TYR A 139 -9.98 -8.33 10.82
CA TYR A 139 -8.57 -8.36 11.21
C TYR A 139 -8.26 -7.15 12.07
N THR A 140 -7.50 -7.36 13.13
CA THR A 140 -6.99 -6.31 13.99
C THR A 140 -5.63 -6.71 14.50
N LEU A 141 -4.66 -5.81 14.38
CA LEU A 141 -3.33 -5.98 14.97
C LEU A 141 -2.95 -4.69 15.69
N THR A 142 -2.45 -4.83 16.90
CA THR A 142 -1.90 -3.73 17.71
C THR A 142 -0.46 -4.07 18.05
N GLU A 143 0.47 -3.19 17.72
CA GLU A 143 1.89 -3.36 18.04
C GLU A 143 2.48 -2.07 18.62
N ASP A 144 3.35 -2.24 19.61
CA ASP A 144 4.21 -1.19 20.12
C ASP A 144 5.52 -1.18 19.33
N VAL A 145 5.78 -0.08 18.63
CA VAL A 145 6.94 0.08 17.74
C VAL A 145 7.79 1.26 18.20
N VAL A 146 9.10 1.15 17.99
CA VAL A 146 10.02 2.27 18.18
C VAL A 146 10.48 2.73 16.80
N LEU A 147 10.00 3.90 16.40
CA LEU A 147 10.28 4.50 15.11
C LEU A 147 11.60 5.27 15.16
N GLU A 148 12.54 4.89 14.30
CA GLU A 148 13.79 5.62 14.10
C GLU A 148 13.62 6.69 13.01
N ALA A 149 14.14 7.88 13.27
CA ALA A 149 14.18 8.99 12.32
C ALA A 149 14.79 8.59 10.97
N GLY A 150 14.13 8.98 9.88
CA GLY A 150 14.57 8.66 8.52
C GLY A 150 14.39 7.20 8.10
N ARG A 151 13.82 6.34 8.96
CA ARG A 151 13.46 4.96 8.61
C ARG A 151 12.00 4.83 8.20
N TYR A 152 11.73 3.71 7.56
CA TYR A 152 10.39 3.29 7.17
C TYR A 152 9.91 2.16 8.07
N LEU A 153 8.66 2.24 8.46
CA LEU A 153 7.89 1.10 8.92
C LEU A 153 6.84 0.78 7.85
N THR A 154 6.75 -0.46 7.42
CA THR A 154 5.77 -0.92 6.45
C THR A 154 4.76 -1.84 7.13
N ILE A 155 3.49 -1.50 7.01
CA ILE A 155 2.35 -2.31 7.43
C ILE A 155 1.82 -2.98 6.17
N GLY A 156 2.03 -4.30 6.09
CA GLY A 156 1.51 -5.16 5.04
C GLY A 156 0.36 -6.03 5.54
N PHE A 157 -0.33 -6.71 4.61
CA PHE A 157 -1.35 -7.69 4.92
C PHE A 157 -1.18 -8.95 4.07
N LYS A 158 -1.15 -10.10 4.73
CA LYS A 158 -1.09 -11.43 4.11
C LYS A 158 -2.01 -12.40 4.88
N PRO A 159 -3.18 -12.76 4.32
CA PRO A 159 -4.10 -13.65 5.01
C PRO A 159 -3.49 -15.03 5.25
N GLU A 160 -2.61 -15.52 4.36
CA GLU A 160 -1.89 -16.78 4.53
C GLU A 160 -0.94 -16.83 5.75
N ASN A 161 -0.48 -15.67 6.22
CA ASN A 161 0.44 -15.54 7.35
C ASN A 161 -0.27 -15.11 8.65
N GLY A 162 -1.61 -15.10 8.66
CA GLY A 162 -2.39 -14.69 9.82
C GLY A 162 -2.80 -13.21 9.85
N GLY A 163 -2.53 -12.45 8.78
CA GLY A 163 -3.07 -11.10 8.60
C GLY A 163 -2.00 -10.02 8.47
N PHE A 164 -2.06 -9.01 9.34
CA PHE A 164 -1.16 -7.86 9.27
C PHE A 164 0.27 -8.19 9.68
N GLU A 165 1.23 -7.50 9.06
CA GLU A 165 2.66 -7.65 9.36
C GLU A 165 3.35 -6.29 9.37
N PHE A 166 4.17 -6.05 10.39
CA PHE A 166 4.98 -4.84 10.57
C PHE A 166 6.44 -5.15 10.19
N ARG A 167 7.02 -4.39 9.25
CA ARG A 167 8.37 -4.63 8.70
C ARG A 167 9.17 -3.38 8.43
#